data_AF-A0A8J8G768-F1
#
_entry.id   AF-A0A8J8G768-F1
#
_cell.length_a   1.000
_cell.length_b   1.000
_cell.length_c   1.000
_cell.angle_alpha   90.00
_cell.angle_beta   90.00
_cell.angle_gamma   90.00
#
_symmetry.space_group_name_H-M   'P 1'
#
loop_
_entity.id
_entity.type
_entity.pdbx_description
1 polymer ?
#
loop_
_entity_poly.entity_id
_entity_poly.type
_entity_poly.pdbx_seq_one_letter_code
_entity_poly.pdbx_strand_id
1 'polypeptide(L)'
;MTLKKIRNQFIEVTVYYEFFNPNEDKKITVGFEAFSPQGDVDGAPKNGHHPYMRDFTVELNNTILKYNVAYVSDSLYNKKGKIKSLDFEKFEGNKSGNYVDFYYVYHFEANFKKGLNIIKHTYNYDLSGSIDYNYDFEYVLTAANRWSNKQIDDFTLIIDMGEFETFSIDKSFFKSANDWLVNGIGKTENVIGVKNSFIEKDALKFHLQKGNLIFQKKNFKIDGDLRLYSQNYIGIENLSYIPFSYHQIDNINEPQNNLQRKILRNLPFARRGYIFKNKELNDFYTEMEWYIPNPNYEANIEILTDDEKHWMEKWK
;
A
#
# COMPACT_ATOMS: atom_id res chain seq x y z
N MET A 1 0.53 -12.73 -2.70
CA MET A 1 0.32 -11.67 -1.69
C MET A 1 -0.82 -10.78 -2.15
N THR A 2 -1.71 -10.40 -1.23
CA THR A 2 -2.86 -9.53 -1.50
C THR A 2 -2.87 -8.39 -0.50
N LEU A 3 -3.01 -7.17 -1.02
CA LEU A 3 -3.20 -5.94 -0.27
C LEU A 3 -4.59 -5.39 -0.59
N LYS A 4 -5.39 -5.11 0.44
CA LYS A 4 -6.71 -4.51 0.26
C LYS A 4 -6.91 -3.33 1.21
N LYS A 5 -7.02 -2.11 0.66
CA LYS A 5 -7.31 -0.92 1.46
C LYS A 5 -8.78 -0.91 1.88
N ILE A 6 -9.02 -0.68 3.16
CA ILE A 6 -10.36 -0.55 3.73
C ILE A 6 -10.57 0.89 4.20
N ARG A 7 -11.45 1.62 3.49
CA ARG A 7 -11.95 2.95 3.88
C ARG A 7 -10.87 3.99 4.24
N ASN A 8 -9.69 3.91 3.62
CA ASN A 8 -8.53 4.76 3.96
C ASN A 8 -8.06 4.66 5.43
N GLN A 9 -8.44 3.61 6.14
CA GLN A 9 -8.10 3.41 7.56
C GLN A 9 -7.00 2.38 7.75
N PHE A 10 -7.05 1.27 7.01
CA PHE A 10 -6.06 0.21 7.11
C PHE A 10 -5.97 -0.60 5.81
N ILE A 11 -4.89 -1.38 5.68
CA ILE A 11 -4.73 -2.38 4.63
C ILE A 11 -4.86 -3.77 5.26
N GLU A 12 -5.80 -4.56 4.75
CA GLU A 12 -5.84 -6.01 5.00
C GLU A 12 -4.74 -6.66 4.17
N VAL A 13 -3.81 -7.33 4.84
CA VAL A 13 -2.71 -8.04 4.19
C VAL A 13 -2.93 -9.53 4.32
N THR A 14 -2.88 -10.23 3.20
CA THR A 14 -2.86 -11.69 3.15
C THR A 14 -1.66 -12.16 2.36
N VAL A 15 -0.84 -13.02 2.96
CA VAL A 15 0.33 -13.60 2.31
C VAL A 15 0.22 -15.10 2.33
N TYR A 16 0.22 -15.70 1.15
CA TYR A 16 0.15 -17.14 0.94
C TYR A 16 1.48 -17.58 0.35
N TYR A 17 2.13 -18.53 1.01
CA TYR A 17 3.42 -19.09 0.63
C TYR A 17 3.30 -20.58 0.37
N GLU A 18 3.96 -21.03 -0.68
CA GLU A 18 4.23 -22.44 -0.93
C GLU A 18 5.72 -22.70 -0.83
N PHE A 19 6.08 -23.61 0.07
CA PHE A 19 7.45 -24.01 0.31
C PHE A 19 7.59 -25.51 0.10
N PHE A 20 8.57 -25.90 -0.72
CA PHE A 20 8.90 -27.30 -0.92
C PHE A 20 10.08 -27.71 -0.04
N ASN A 21 9.88 -28.69 0.85
CA ASN A 21 10.95 -29.34 1.60
C ASN A 21 11.36 -30.64 0.87
N PRO A 22 12.55 -30.72 0.25
CA PRO A 22 12.98 -31.92 -0.47
C PRO A 22 13.41 -33.06 0.47
N ASN A 23 13.66 -32.76 1.74
CA ASN A 23 14.21 -33.67 2.73
C ASN A 23 13.12 -34.20 3.67
N GLU A 24 13.53 -34.99 4.66
CA GLU A 24 12.67 -35.40 5.76
C GLU A 24 12.10 -34.21 6.55
N ASP A 25 11.09 -34.52 7.37
CA ASP A 25 10.41 -33.55 8.21
C ASP A 25 11.41 -32.77 9.07
N LYS A 26 11.29 -31.44 9.05
CA LYS A 26 12.23 -30.56 9.74
C LYS A 26 11.51 -29.44 10.45
N LYS A 27 11.80 -29.30 11.74
CA LYS A 27 11.39 -28.13 12.51
C LYS A 27 12.39 -26.99 12.33
N ILE A 28 11.88 -25.79 12.02
CA ILE A 28 12.66 -24.56 11.91
C ILE A 28 11.92 -23.39 12.54
N THR A 29 12.66 -22.41 13.01
CA THR A 29 12.12 -21.10 13.37
C THR A 29 11.95 -20.25 12.12
N VAL A 30 10.74 -19.79 11.86
CA VAL A 30 10.40 -18.87 10.76
C VAL A 30 10.12 -17.48 11.34
N GLY A 31 10.55 -16.43 10.65
CA GLY A 31 10.31 -15.05 11.04
C GLY A 31 9.61 -14.27 9.93
N PHE A 32 8.63 -13.46 10.31
CA PHE A 32 8.00 -12.43 9.51
C PHE A 32 8.55 -11.06 9.96
N GLU A 33 9.25 -10.37 9.06
CA GLU A 33 9.87 -9.07 9.31
C GLU A 33 8.86 -7.95 9.03
N ALA A 34 8.73 -7.02 9.98
CA ALA A 34 7.96 -5.81 9.82
C ALA A 34 8.86 -4.59 10.09
N PHE A 35 8.82 -3.61 9.19
CA PHE A 35 9.47 -2.33 9.37
C PHE A 35 8.91 -1.64 10.62
N SER A 36 9.73 -0.81 11.26
CA SER A 36 9.23 0.06 12.32
C SER A 36 8.58 1.31 11.71
N PRO A 37 7.62 1.92 12.42
CA PRO A 37 7.05 3.20 12.01
C PRO A 37 8.14 4.26 11.87
N GLN A 38 7.96 5.19 10.95
CA GLN A 38 8.86 6.32 10.72
C GLN A 38 8.07 7.63 10.63
N GLY A 39 8.77 8.75 10.83
CA GLY A 39 8.15 10.08 10.91
C GLY A 39 7.78 10.47 12.34
N ASP A 40 6.97 11.53 12.50
CA ASP A 40 6.52 12.02 13.82
C ASP A 40 5.46 11.11 14.45
N VAL A 41 5.87 9.87 14.75
CA VAL A 41 5.02 8.78 15.24
C VAL A 41 5.68 8.05 16.42
N ASP A 42 4.85 7.35 17.20
CA ASP A 42 5.34 6.45 18.24
C ASP A 42 5.63 5.07 17.65
N GLY A 43 6.93 4.74 17.57
CA GLY A 43 7.40 3.44 17.11
C GLY A 43 7.45 2.38 18.19
N ALA A 44 7.17 2.72 19.45
CA ALA A 44 7.32 1.82 20.58
C ALA A 44 6.28 0.69 20.54
N PRO A 45 6.62 -0.50 21.08
CA PRO A 45 5.70 -1.62 21.07
C PRO A 45 4.45 -1.35 21.89
N LYS A 46 3.27 -1.63 21.31
CA LYS A 46 1.99 -1.61 22.02
C LYS A 46 1.64 -3.03 22.46
N ASN A 47 1.62 -3.29 23.77
CA ASN A 47 1.43 -4.62 24.35
C ASN A 47 2.41 -5.67 23.78
N GLY A 48 3.64 -5.25 23.50
CA GLY A 48 4.68 -6.11 22.93
C GLY A 48 4.63 -6.28 21.42
N HIS A 49 3.64 -5.71 20.73
CA HIS A 49 3.43 -5.82 19.29
C HIS A 49 3.75 -4.51 18.55
N HIS A 50 3.83 -4.60 17.23
CA HIS A 50 3.96 -3.43 16.36
C HIS A 50 2.76 -2.50 16.56
N PRO A 51 2.96 -1.19 16.78
CA PRO A 51 1.88 -0.29 17.21
C PRO A 51 0.76 -0.08 16.16
N TYR A 52 1.07 -0.28 14.87
CA TYR A 52 0.13 -0.11 13.75
C TYR A 52 -0.16 -1.42 12.99
N MET A 53 0.32 -2.57 13.48
CA MET A 53 0.01 -3.86 12.87
C MET A 53 -0.73 -4.71 13.89
N ARG A 54 -1.96 -5.09 13.56
CA ARG A 54 -2.85 -5.82 14.47
C ARG A 54 -3.39 -7.08 13.81
N ASP A 55 -3.91 -7.96 14.66
CA ASP A 55 -4.58 -9.19 14.24
C ASP A 55 -3.67 -10.12 13.40
N PHE A 56 -2.36 -10.13 13.71
CA PHE A 56 -1.42 -11.03 13.03
C PHE A 56 -1.76 -12.49 13.32
N THR A 57 -1.97 -13.26 12.26
CA THR A 57 -2.13 -14.71 12.35
C THR A 57 -1.13 -15.40 11.43
N VAL A 58 -0.74 -16.60 11.85
CA VAL A 58 0.06 -17.52 11.04
C VAL A 58 -0.57 -18.90 11.07
N GLU A 59 -0.72 -19.48 9.90
CA GLU A 59 -1.20 -20.83 9.69
C GLU A 59 -0.18 -21.64 8.89
N LEU A 60 0.10 -22.87 9.31
CA LEU A 60 0.91 -23.84 8.59
C LEU A 60 0.03 -25.06 8.29
N ASN A 61 -0.19 -25.35 7.01
CA ASN A 61 -0.99 -26.49 6.55
C ASN A 61 -2.35 -26.60 7.29
N ASN A 62 -3.15 -25.52 7.28
CA ASN A 62 -4.45 -25.42 7.96
C ASN A 62 -4.42 -25.48 9.50
N THR A 63 -3.23 -25.35 10.11
CA THR A 63 -3.07 -25.30 11.57
C THR A 63 -2.56 -23.93 12.00
N ILE A 64 -3.34 -23.22 12.81
CA ILE A 64 -2.93 -21.94 13.40
C ILE A 64 -1.77 -22.17 14.37
N LEU A 65 -0.69 -21.42 14.21
CA LEU A 65 0.48 -21.48 15.08
C LEU A 65 0.49 -20.31 16.07
N LYS A 66 1.06 -20.57 17.24
CA LYS A 66 1.45 -19.51 18.16
C LYS A 66 2.76 -18.87 17.68
N TYR A 67 2.90 -17.58 17.90
CA TYR A 67 4.10 -16.82 17.59
C TYR A 67 4.56 -16.02 18.81
N ASN A 68 5.81 -15.57 18.77
CA ASN A 68 6.38 -14.58 19.65
C ASN A 68 6.85 -13.38 18.82
N VAL A 69 7.08 -12.24 19.47
CA VAL A 69 7.63 -11.04 18.83
C VAL A 69 9.02 -10.77 19.41
N ALA A 70 9.99 -10.54 18.54
CA ALA A 70 11.32 -10.08 18.90
C ALA A 70 11.56 -8.68 18.34
N TYR A 71 12.33 -7.88 19.07
CA TYR A 71 12.82 -6.57 18.61
C TYR A 71 14.26 -6.74 18.15
N VAL A 72 14.62 -6.24 16.98
CA VAL A 72 15.94 -6.50 16.39
C VAL A 72 16.57 -5.22 15.84
N SER A 73 17.89 -5.07 15.98
CA SER A 73 18.61 -3.86 15.55
C SER A 73 18.90 -3.80 14.05
N ASP A 74 19.03 -4.97 13.41
CA ASP A 74 19.53 -5.10 12.04
C ASP A 74 19.13 -6.45 11.45
N SER A 75 19.50 -6.69 10.19
CA SER A 75 19.21 -7.92 9.44
C SER A 75 20.05 -9.15 9.84
N LEU A 76 21.05 -9.00 10.72
CA LEU A 76 21.92 -10.07 11.23
C LEU A 76 21.41 -10.67 12.55
N TYR A 77 20.17 -10.33 12.93
CA TYR A 77 19.52 -10.80 14.16
C TYR A 77 19.37 -12.32 14.26
N ASN A 78 19.34 -13.04 13.13
CA ASN A 78 19.19 -14.49 13.10
C ASN A 78 20.55 -15.18 12.88
N LYS A 79 20.95 -16.03 13.82
CA LYS A 79 22.12 -16.91 13.70
C LYS A 79 21.71 -18.37 13.84
N LYS A 80 21.60 -19.08 12.70
CA LYS A 80 21.24 -20.51 12.63
C LYS A 80 19.93 -20.84 13.37
N GLY A 81 18.91 -20.00 13.21
CA GLY A 81 17.58 -20.18 13.84
C GLY A 81 17.47 -19.55 15.24
N LYS A 82 18.57 -19.05 15.81
CA LYS A 82 18.52 -18.29 17.06
C LYS A 82 18.33 -16.81 16.76
N ILE A 83 17.20 -16.26 17.19
CA ILE A 83 16.87 -14.83 17.10
C ILE A 83 17.51 -14.11 18.29
N LYS A 84 18.34 -13.12 17.98
CA LYS A 84 18.91 -12.19 18.96
C LYS A 84 17.95 -11.00 19.13
N SER A 85 17.02 -11.14 20.07
CA SER A 85 16.16 -10.01 20.46
C SER A 85 16.94 -8.99 21.28
N LEU A 86 16.59 -7.72 21.11
CA LEU A 86 17.00 -6.62 21.98
C LEU A 86 16.34 -6.79 23.35
N ASP A 87 17.08 -6.39 24.38
CA ASP A 87 16.54 -6.15 25.72
C ASP A 87 15.96 -4.73 25.73
N PHE A 88 14.64 -4.62 25.65
CA PHE A 88 13.98 -3.34 25.43
C PHE A 88 14.08 -2.39 26.65
N GLU A 89 14.32 -2.93 27.85
CA GLU A 89 14.58 -2.15 29.07
C GLU A 89 15.95 -1.46 29.02
N LYS A 90 16.93 -2.09 28.36
CA LYS A 90 18.30 -1.58 28.19
C LYS A 90 18.55 -0.95 26.83
N PHE A 91 17.52 -0.85 25.99
CA PHE A 91 17.65 -0.30 24.65
C PHE A 91 17.73 1.23 24.70
N GLU A 92 18.89 1.77 24.33
CA GLU A 92 19.20 3.21 24.31
C GLU A 92 18.90 3.89 22.96
N GLY A 93 18.52 3.11 21.93
CA GLY A 93 18.16 3.66 20.62
C GLY A 93 16.80 4.35 20.60
N ASN A 94 16.53 5.07 19.51
CA ASN A 94 15.28 5.79 19.34
C ASN A 94 14.10 4.83 19.25
N LYS A 95 13.08 5.10 20.07
CA LYS A 95 11.81 4.35 20.11
C LYS A 95 10.66 5.08 19.43
N SER A 96 10.84 6.35 19.10
CA SER A 96 9.84 7.23 18.50
C SER A 96 10.52 8.35 17.71
N GLY A 97 9.72 9.11 16.97
CA GLY A 97 10.21 10.17 16.11
C GLY A 97 10.72 9.66 14.76
N ASN A 98 11.36 10.55 14.00
CA ASN A 98 11.61 10.34 12.58
C ASN A 98 12.35 9.04 12.24
N TYR A 99 13.17 8.53 13.15
CA TYR A 99 13.90 7.28 13.00
C TYR A 99 13.71 6.40 14.23
N VAL A 100 13.29 5.16 14.01
CA VAL A 100 13.16 4.13 15.04
C VAL A 100 14.26 3.10 14.82
N ASP A 101 15.09 2.87 15.84
CA ASP A 101 16.37 2.15 15.72
C ASP A 101 16.27 0.62 15.91
N PHE A 102 15.08 0.07 15.67
CA PHE A 102 14.83 -1.36 15.73
C PHE A 102 13.73 -1.76 14.76
N TYR A 103 13.54 -3.07 14.56
CA TYR A 103 12.49 -3.68 13.75
C TYR A 103 11.75 -4.75 14.54
N TYR A 104 10.59 -5.18 14.03
CA TYR A 104 9.79 -6.24 14.62
C TYR A 104 9.95 -7.54 13.83
N VAL A 105 10.15 -8.65 14.54
CA VAL A 105 10.15 -9.99 13.95
C VAL A 105 9.13 -10.86 14.67
N TYR A 106 8.05 -11.18 13.98
CA TYR A 106 7.06 -12.15 14.43
C TYR A 106 7.56 -13.54 14.07
N HIS A 107 7.84 -14.37 15.07
CA HIS A 107 8.49 -15.66 14.82
C HIS A 107 7.77 -16.84 15.48
N PHE A 108 7.84 -17.99 14.82
CA PHE A 108 7.13 -19.21 15.21
C PHE A 108 7.93 -20.45 14.80
N GLU A 109 7.70 -21.53 15.52
CA GLU A 109 8.26 -22.84 15.18
C GLU A 109 7.37 -23.53 14.14
N ALA A 110 7.93 -23.85 12.98
CA ALA A 110 7.24 -24.50 11.88
C ALA A 110 7.83 -25.88 11.63
N ASN A 111 6.99 -26.91 11.61
CA ASN A 111 7.38 -28.26 11.23
C ASN A 111 7.09 -28.50 9.75
N PHE A 112 8.10 -28.34 8.90
CA PHE A 112 8.00 -28.57 7.47
C PHE A 112 8.02 -30.06 7.19
N LYS A 113 6.92 -30.60 6.69
CA LYS A 113 6.86 -31.99 6.21
C LYS A 113 7.63 -32.15 4.92
N LYS A 114 8.12 -33.35 4.60
CA LYS A 114 8.62 -33.63 3.25
C LYS A 114 7.55 -33.28 2.21
N GLY A 115 7.95 -32.56 1.16
CA GLY A 115 7.05 -32.09 0.11
C GLY A 115 6.54 -30.66 0.33
N LEU A 116 5.32 -30.39 -0.15
CA LEU A 116 4.71 -29.07 -0.11
C LEU A 116 4.23 -28.70 1.30
N ASN A 117 4.55 -27.49 1.72
CA ASN A 117 4.06 -26.86 2.94
C ASN A 117 3.49 -25.49 2.60
N ILE A 118 2.31 -25.21 3.12
CA ILE A 118 1.60 -23.94 2.89
C ILE A 118 1.68 -23.13 4.18
N ILE A 119 2.17 -21.90 4.08
CA ILE A 119 2.11 -20.92 5.15
C ILE A 119 1.19 -19.78 4.72
N LYS A 120 0.27 -19.38 5.60
CA LYS A 120 -0.59 -18.22 5.40
C LYS A 120 -0.41 -17.23 6.54
N HIS A 121 -0.11 -15.98 6.21
CA HIS A 121 -0.14 -14.86 7.14
C HIS A 121 -1.33 -13.96 6.84
N THR A 122 -1.96 -13.43 7.88
CA THR A 122 -2.93 -12.34 7.77
C THR A 122 -2.64 -11.29 8.83
N TYR A 123 -2.86 -10.01 8.52
CA TYR A 123 -2.85 -8.93 9.50
C TYR A 123 -3.53 -7.69 8.92
N ASN A 124 -3.87 -6.75 9.79
CA ASN A 124 -4.31 -5.41 9.42
C ASN A 124 -3.19 -4.43 9.72
N TYR A 125 -2.85 -3.58 8.75
CA TYR A 125 -1.90 -2.50 8.93
C TYR A 125 -2.64 -1.17 8.90
N ASP A 126 -2.68 -0.48 10.04
CA ASP A 126 -3.35 0.81 10.16
C ASP A 126 -2.60 1.86 9.34
N LEU A 127 -3.32 2.53 8.44
CA LEU A 127 -2.76 3.57 7.59
C LEU A 127 -2.73 4.87 8.38
N SER A 128 -1.56 5.50 8.38
CA SER A 128 -1.36 6.88 8.82
C SER A 128 -0.75 7.68 7.69
N GLY A 129 -1.05 8.97 7.66
CA GLY A 129 -0.44 9.91 6.73
C GLY A 129 0.55 10.85 7.41
N SER A 130 1.16 11.70 6.59
CA SER A 130 1.94 12.87 6.99
C SER A 130 1.42 14.10 6.26
N ILE A 131 2.14 15.22 6.34
CA ILE A 131 1.84 16.38 5.50
C ILE A 131 2.03 16.05 4.00
N ASP A 132 2.99 15.17 3.69
CA ASP A 132 3.36 14.83 2.31
C ASP A 132 2.53 13.67 1.74
N TYR A 133 2.16 12.71 2.60
CA TYR A 133 1.47 11.49 2.19
C TYR A 133 0.10 11.37 2.86
N ASN A 134 -0.93 11.06 2.09
CA ASN A 134 -2.20 10.61 2.64
C ASN A 134 -2.04 9.28 3.38
N TYR A 135 -1.22 8.39 2.79
CA TYR A 135 -0.78 7.15 3.42
C TYR A 135 0.43 6.59 2.69
N ASP A 136 1.20 5.75 3.38
CA ASP A 136 2.22 4.89 2.81
C ASP A 136 2.20 3.50 3.45
N PHE A 137 2.74 2.52 2.72
CA PHE A 137 2.82 1.12 3.13
C PHE A 137 4.06 0.47 2.55
N GLU A 138 4.77 -0.27 3.39
CA GLU A 138 5.99 -0.98 3.02
C GLU A 138 5.89 -2.48 3.33
N TYR A 139 6.59 -3.29 2.53
CA TYR A 139 6.66 -4.73 2.74
C TYR A 139 8.02 -5.31 2.33
N VAL A 140 8.63 -6.08 3.24
CA VAL A 140 9.93 -6.72 3.04
C VAL A 140 9.80 -7.92 2.09
N LEU A 141 10.11 -7.73 0.81
CA LEU A 141 10.17 -8.80 -0.19
C LEU A 141 11.55 -9.46 -0.21
N THR A 142 12.60 -8.69 0.05
CA THR A 142 14.01 -9.11 -0.03
C THR A 142 14.35 -10.20 0.98
N ALA A 143 13.53 -10.40 2.02
CA ALA A 143 13.65 -11.53 2.95
C ALA A 143 13.68 -12.90 2.25
N ALA A 144 12.97 -13.04 1.12
CA ALA A 144 12.95 -14.28 0.35
C ALA A 144 14.30 -14.62 -0.32
N ASN A 145 15.23 -13.65 -0.44
CA ASN A 145 16.59 -13.92 -0.90
C ASN A 145 17.39 -14.82 0.06
N ARG A 146 16.91 -15.00 1.31
CA ARG A 146 17.50 -15.91 2.31
C ARG A 146 17.07 -17.37 2.12
N TRP A 147 16.09 -17.65 1.26
CA TRP A 147 15.61 -19.01 0.99
C TRP A 147 16.58 -19.77 0.08
N SER A 148 16.46 -21.10 0.02
CA SER A 148 17.46 -21.97 -0.62
C SER A 148 17.68 -21.68 -2.11
N ASN A 149 16.62 -21.32 -2.84
CA ASN A 149 16.67 -20.96 -4.26
C ASN A 149 17.02 -19.48 -4.51
N LYS A 150 17.05 -18.63 -3.46
CA LYS A 150 17.32 -17.18 -3.52
C LYS A 150 16.41 -16.43 -4.51
N GLN A 151 15.20 -16.94 -4.73
CA GLN A 151 14.19 -16.37 -5.63
C GLN A 151 12.79 -16.84 -5.21
N ILE A 152 11.76 -16.30 -5.84
CA ILE A 152 10.39 -16.83 -5.76
C ILE A 152 10.02 -17.41 -7.13
N ASP A 153 9.71 -18.70 -7.18
CA ASP A 153 9.50 -19.39 -8.45
C ASP A 153 8.22 -18.91 -9.17
N ASP A 154 7.18 -18.58 -8.42
CA ASP A 154 5.93 -17.99 -8.90
C ASP A 154 5.44 -16.93 -7.93
N PHE A 155 5.64 -15.66 -8.26
CA PHE A 155 5.22 -14.54 -7.45
C PHE A 155 3.99 -13.88 -8.05
N THR A 156 2.98 -13.64 -7.22
CA THR A 156 1.81 -12.83 -7.54
C THR A 156 1.57 -11.82 -6.42
N LEU A 157 1.46 -10.54 -6.78
CA LEU A 157 1.04 -9.44 -5.92
C LEU A 157 -0.25 -8.84 -6.49
N ILE A 158 -1.29 -8.80 -5.66
CA ILE A 158 -2.58 -8.18 -5.99
C ILE A 158 -2.79 -7.00 -5.07
N ILE A 159 -3.09 -5.83 -5.63
CA ILE A 159 -3.31 -4.59 -4.88
C ILE A 159 -4.68 -4.03 -5.23
N ASP A 160 -5.57 -4.01 -4.25
CA ASP A 160 -6.90 -3.42 -4.31
C ASP A 160 -6.95 -2.22 -3.38
N MET A 161 -6.87 -1.02 -3.95
CA MET A 161 -6.92 0.23 -3.19
C MET A 161 -8.34 0.80 -3.09
N GLY A 162 -9.32 0.19 -3.76
CA GLY A 162 -10.67 0.73 -3.94
C GLY A 162 -10.85 1.56 -5.22
N GLU A 163 -12.00 2.22 -5.31
CA GLU A 163 -12.40 3.03 -6.47
C GLU A 163 -11.92 4.48 -6.35
N PHE A 164 -11.67 5.10 -7.51
CA PHE A 164 -11.22 6.49 -7.65
C PHE A 164 -9.91 6.81 -6.92
N GLU A 165 -8.92 5.94 -6.98
CA GLU A 165 -7.68 6.08 -6.23
C GLU A 165 -6.50 6.52 -7.11
N THR A 166 -5.68 7.41 -6.55
CA THR A 166 -4.36 7.74 -7.10
C THR A 166 -3.29 7.35 -6.08
N PHE A 167 -2.36 6.49 -6.47
CA PHE A 167 -1.24 6.06 -5.64
C PHE A 167 -0.04 5.68 -6.52
N SER A 168 1.13 5.65 -5.90
CA SER A 168 2.40 5.33 -6.53
C SER A 168 3.03 4.09 -5.92
N ILE A 169 3.82 3.39 -6.73
CA ILE A 169 4.69 2.30 -6.28
C ILE A 169 6.11 2.60 -6.77
N ASP A 170 7.06 2.61 -5.84
CA ASP A 170 8.48 2.81 -6.16
C ASP A 170 9.00 1.67 -7.04
N LYS A 171 9.80 1.98 -8.07
CA LYS A 171 10.44 0.99 -8.97
C LYS A 171 11.63 0.30 -8.28
N SER A 172 11.34 -0.46 -7.24
CA SER A 172 12.34 -1.18 -6.44
C SER A 172 12.56 -2.62 -6.91
N PHE A 173 11.50 -3.30 -7.38
CA PHE A 173 11.54 -4.72 -7.78
C PHE A 173 10.97 -4.98 -9.19
N PHE A 174 10.55 -3.94 -9.89
CA PHE A 174 9.97 -4.02 -11.24
C PHE A 174 10.54 -2.91 -12.13
N LYS A 175 10.38 -3.04 -13.45
CA LYS A 175 11.07 -2.16 -14.41
C LYS A 175 10.14 -1.16 -15.06
N SER A 176 8.93 -1.56 -15.43
CA SER A 176 8.02 -0.70 -16.18
C SER A 176 6.55 -1.06 -15.98
N ALA A 177 5.67 -0.21 -16.54
CA ALA A 177 4.23 -0.42 -16.52
C ALA A 177 3.79 -1.75 -17.15
N ASN A 178 4.57 -2.29 -18.09
CA ASN A 178 4.26 -3.57 -18.74
C ASN A 178 4.38 -4.78 -17.80
N ASP A 179 5.00 -4.62 -16.64
CA ASP A 179 5.04 -5.66 -15.62
C ASP A 179 3.73 -5.75 -14.81
N TRP A 180 2.83 -4.77 -14.97
CA TRP A 180 1.59 -4.66 -14.22
C TRP A 180 0.37 -4.84 -15.14
N LEU A 181 -0.60 -5.58 -14.64
CA LEU A 181 -1.94 -5.64 -15.22
C LEU A 181 -2.87 -4.74 -14.40
N VAL A 182 -3.48 -3.76 -15.06
CA VAL A 182 -4.65 -3.05 -14.53
C VAL A 182 -5.89 -3.89 -14.84
N ASN A 183 -6.38 -4.61 -13.84
CA ASN A 183 -7.57 -5.44 -13.96
C ASN A 183 -8.81 -4.61 -13.57
N GLY A 184 -9.28 -3.81 -14.53
CA GLY A 184 -10.39 -2.88 -14.35
C GLY A 184 -10.25 -1.64 -15.25
N ILE A 185 -10.66 -0.48 -14.73
CA ILE A 185 -10.57 0.82 -15.41
C ILE A 185 -9.54 1.65 -14.66
N GLY A 186 -8.45 1.96 -15.35
CA GLY A 186 -7.40 2.81 -14.83
C GLY A 186 -6.31 3.08 -15.86
N LYS A 187 -5.37 3.94 -15.49
CA LYS A 187 -4.18 4.23 -16.30
C LYS A 187 -2.97 4.44 -15.39
N THR A 188 -1.79 4.44 -15.98
CA THR A 188 -0.53 4.60 -15.27
C THR A 188 0.41 5.53 -16.03
N GLU A 189 1.30 6.17 -15.28
CA GLU A 189 2.34 7.04 -15.82
C GLU A 189 3.65 6.86 -15.04
N ASN A 190 4.76 7.20 -15.68
CA ASN A 190 6.07 7.17 -15.04
C ASN A 190 6.25 8.44 -14.21
N VAL A 191 6.80 8.26 -13.01
CA VAL A 191 7.29 9.36 -12.19
C VAL A 191 8.80 9.23 -12.10
N ILE A 192 9.50 10.34 -12.34
CA ILE A 192 10.96 10.41 -12.23
C ILE A 192 11.30 10.90 -10.83
N GLY A 193 12.14 10.14 -10.14
CA GLY A 193 12.65 10.51 -8.83
C GLY A 193 13.59 11.70 -8.93
N VAL A 194 13.43 12.68 -8.04
CA VAL A 194 14.34 13.82 -7.90
C VAL A 194 15.00 13.72 -6.53
N LYS A 195 16.33 13.67 -6.53
CA LYS A 195 17.12 13.61 -5.30
C LYS A 195 16.80 14.78 -4.37
N ASN A 196 16.65 14.52 -3.07
CA ASN A 196 16.29 15.51 -2.05
C ASN A 196 14.89 16.14 -2.29
N SER A 197 13.95 15.38 -2.86
CA SER A 197 12.55 15.79 -3.01
C SER A 197 11.62 14.79 -2.34
N PHE A 198 10.33 15.08 -2.26
CA PHE A 198 9.34 14.14 -1.71
C PHE A 198 9.23 12.83 -2.50
N ILE A 199 9.63 12.84 -3.78
CA ILE A 199 9.68 11.65 -4.63
C ILE A 199 11.13 11.43 -5.05
N GLU A 200 11.90 10.73 -4.23
CA GLU A 200 13.32 10.51 -4.50
C GLU A 200 13.59 9.38 -5.50
N LYS A 201 12.67 8.43 -5.62
CA LYS A 201 12.81 7.25 -6.46
C LYS A 201 11.89 7.34 -7.65
N ASP A 202 12.34 6.77 -8.76
CA ASP A 202 11.44 6.52 -9.88
C ASP A 202 10.29 5.62 -9.43
N ALA A 203 9.09 5.94 -9.88
CA ALA A 203 7.88 5.23 -9.51
C ALA A 203 6.96 5.05 -10.73
N LEU A 204 5.95 4.21 -10.56
CA LEU A 204 4.75 4.28 -11.39
C LEU A 204 3.63 4.88 -10.55
N LYS A 205 2.97 5.92 -11.08
CA LYS A 205 1.73 6.44 -10.53
C LYS A 205 0.57 5.72 -11.24
N PHE A 206 -0.42 5.29 -10.48
CA PHE A 206 -1.62 4.63 -10.97
C PHE A 206 -2.83 5.48 -10.62
N HIS A 207 -3.73 5.64 -11.59
CA HIS A 207 -5.05 6.23 -11.42
C HIS A 207 -6.09 5.13 -11.67
N LEU A 208 -6.64 4.57 -10.59
CA LEU A 208 -7.64 3.51 -10.66
C LEU A 208 -9.03 4.08 -10.46
N GLN A 209 -9.83 4.08 -11.52
CA GLN A 209 -11.25 4.36 -11.39
C GLN A 209 -11.95 3.19 -10.70
N LYS A 210 -11.64 1.96 -11.12
CA LYS A 210 -12.23 0.73 -10.60
C LYS A 210 -11.33 -0.47 -10.86
N GLY A 211 -11.29 -1.44 -9.94
CA GLY A 211 -10.58 -2.70 -10.10
C GLY A 211 -9.32 -2.80 -9.25
N ASN A 212 -8.37 -3.65 -9.66
CA ASN A 212 -7.13 -3.89 -8.92
C ASN A 212 -5.91 -3.96 -9.83
N LEU A 213 -4.72 -3.90 -9.22
CA LEU A 213 -3.44 -4.15 -9.89
C LEU A 213 -2.98 -5.57 -9.63
N ILE A 214 -2.41 -6.20 -10.65
CA ILE A 214 -1.79 -7.52 -10.55
C ILE A 214 -0.37 -7.44 -11.12
N PHE A 215 0.61 -7.80 -10.31
CA PHE A 215 1.98 -8.06 -10.74
C PHE A 215 2.26 -9.55 -10.60
N GLN A 216 2.68 -10.19 -11.70
CA GLN A 216 3.01 -11.61 -11.71
C GLN A 216 4.35 -11.85 -12.40
N LYS A 217 5.23 -12.62 -11.75
CA LYS A 217 6.50 -13.04 -12.33
C LYS A 217 6.87 -14.47 -11.93
N LYS A 218 7.32 -15.23 -12.92
CA LYS A 218 8.02 -16.50 -12.74
C LYS A 218 9.50 -16.26 -12.50
N ASN A 219 10.15 -17.13 -11.72
CA ASN A 219 11.56 -17.02 -11.37
C ASN A 219 11.94 -15.61 -10.89
N PHE A 220 11.09 -15.05 -10.05
CA PHE A 220 11.16 -13.68 -9.60
C PHE A 220 12.37 -13.49 -8.70
N LYS A 221 13.36 -12.75 -9.21
CA LYS A 221 14.54 -12.29 -8.48
C LYS A 221 14.20 -10.94 -7.85
N ILE A 222 14.44 -10.84 -6.54
CA ILE A 222 13.99 -9.70 -5.76
C ILE A 222 15.18 -8.77 -5.53
N ASP A 223 15.11 -7.59 -6.14
CA ASP A 223 16.15 -6.55 -6.05
C ASP A 223 15.77 -5.40 -5.10
N GLY A 224 14.55 -5.41 -4.55
CA GLY A 224 14.07 -4.39 -3.62
C GLY A 224 12.74 -4.73 -2.94
N ASP A 225 12.39 -3.95 -1.93
CA ASP A 225 11.17 -4.09 -1.13
C ASP A 225 10.01 -3.25 -1.69
N LEU A 226 8.78 -3.63 -1.37
CA LEU A 226 7.60 -2.87 -1.80
C LEU A 226 7.47 -1.60 -0.97
N ARG A 227 7.30 -0.46 -1.65
CA ARG A 227 6.81 0.79 -1.08
C ARG A 227 5.69 1.33 -1.95
N LEU A 228 4.51 1.49 -1.36
CA LEU A 228 3.30 2.00 -1.97
C LEU A 228 2.85 3.23 -1.18
N TYR A 229 2.44 4.30 -1.86
CA TYR A 229 2.02 5.53 -1.18
C TYR A 229 1.03 6.35 -1.99
N SER A 230 0.23 7.15 -1.30
CA SER A 230 -0.61 8.19 -1.90
C SER A 230 -0.18 9.54 -1.36
N GLN A 231 0.04 10.51 -2.26
CA GLN A 231 0.49 11.84 -1.90
C GLN A 231 -0.68 12.74 -1.50
N ASN A 232 -0.43 13.63 -0.56
CA ASN A 232 -1.28 14.79 -0.35
C ASN A 232 -0.90 15.90 -1.35
N TYR A 233 -1.90 16.70 -1.71
CA TYR A 233 -1.72 17.86 -2.58
C TYR A 233 -2.08 19.11 -1.78
N ILE A 234 -1.16 19.54 -0.92
CA ILE A 234 -1.32 20.69 -0.01
C ILE A 234 -0.70 21.94 -0.63
N GLY A 235 -1.29 23.11 -0.37
CA GLY A 235 -0.77 24.39 -0.88
C GLY A 235 -1.00 24.60 -2.38
N ILE A 236 -1.82 23.76 -3.00
CA ILE A 236 -2.31 23.94 -4.37
C ILE A 236 -3.20 25.18 -4.38
N GLU A 237 -2.87 26.17 -5.21
CA GLU A 237 -3.71 27.35 -5.37
C GLU A 237 -4.96 27.03 -6.20
N ASN A 238 -6.10 27.58 -5.76
CA ASN A 238 -7.40 27.42 -6.41
C ASN A 238 -7.78 25.93 -6.60
N LEU A 239 -8.21 25.56 -7.81
CA LEU A 239 -8.56 24.19 -8.17
C LEU A 239 -7.57 23.64 -9.22
N SER A 240 -6.32 24.09 -9.20
CA SER A 240 -5.30 23.63 -10.16
C SER A 240 -5.04 22.12 -10.06
N TYR A 241 -5.34 21.51 -8.91
CA TYR A 241 -5.47 20.07 -8.77
C TYR A 241 -6.65 19.73 -7.86
N ILE A 242 -7.39 18.68 -8.22
CA ILE A 242 -8.44 18.09 -7.38
C ILE A 242 -8.12 16.59 -7.23
N PRO A 243 -8.05 16.02 -6.02
CA PRO A 243 -7.75 14.61 -5.84
C PRO A 243 -8.79 13.67 -6.45
N PHE A 244 -8.31 12.57 -7.02
CA PHE A 244 -9.19 11.52 -7.52
C PHE A 244 -9.99 10.86 -6.39
N SER A 245 -9.33 10.60 -5.25
CA SER A 245 -9.93 9.91 -4.11
C SER A 245 -10.97 10.77 -3.40
N TYR A 246 -12.08 10.15 -3.05
CA TYR A 246 -13.09 10.76 -2.19
C TYR A 246 -12.62 10.89 -0.74
N HIS A 247 -11.54 10.22 -0.35
CA HIS A 247 -10.94 10.33 1.00
C HIS A 247 -10.03 11.55 1.16
N GLN A 248 -9.76 12.31 0.10
CA GLN A 248 -8.88 13.48 0.13
C GLN A 248 -9.63 14.79 -0.14
N ILE A 249 -10.96 14.79 0.08
CA ILE A 249 -11.83 15.92 -0.25
C ILE A 249 -11.64 17.12 0.69
N ASP A 250 -11.18 16.89 1.92
CA ASP A 250 -11.02 17.93 2.93
C ASP A 250 -9.91 18.94 2.60
N ASN A 251 -9.00 18.57 1.69
CA ASN A 251 -7.89 19.42 1.25
C ASN A 251 -8.22 20.24 -0.02
N ILE A 252 -9.47 20.18 -0.52
CA ILE A 252 -9.88 20.93 -1.70
C ILE A 252 -10.30 22.35 -1.30
N ASN A 253 -9.74 23.36 -1.99
CA ASN A 253 -10.08 24.76 -1.75
C ASN A 253 -11.55 25.07 -2.02
N GLU A 254 -12.10 26.00 -1.24
CA GLU A 254 -13.44 26.55 -1.45
C GLU A 254 -13.53 27.30 -2.79
N PRO A 255 -14.66 27.18 -3.52
CA PRO A 255 -14.81 27.76 -4.84
C PRO A 255 -14.95 29.29 -4.77
N GLN A 256 -14.14 29.99 -5.56
CA GLN A 256 -14.09 31.45 -5.59
C GLN A 256 -15.07 32.08 -6.60
N ASN A 257 -15.63 31.27 -7.50
CA ASN A 257 -16.56 31.74 -8.53
C ASN A 257 -17.54 30.63 -8.96
N ASN A 258 -18.50 31.01 -9.81
CA ASN A 258 -19.54 30.11 -10.29
C ASN A 258 -19.01 28.93 -11.10
N LEU A 259 -17.92 29.10 -11.86
CA LEU A 259 -17.30 28.00 -12.61
C LEU A 259 -16.68 26.98 -11.66
N GLN A 260 -15.90 27.43 -10.68
CA GLN A 260 -15.31 26.56 -9.66
C GLN A 260 -16.38 25.82 -8.84
N ARG A 261 -17.48 26.48 -8.49
CA ARG A 261 -18.62 25.81 -7.83
C ARG A 261 -19.21 24.70 -8.71
N LYS A 262 -19.39 24.96 -10.01
CA LYS A 262 -19.83 23.94 -10.98
C LYS A 262 -18.83 22.80 -11.10
N ILE A 263 -17.53 23.08 -11.11
CA ILE A 263 -16.47 22.05 -11.09
C ILE A 263 -16.68 21.18 -9.85
N LEU A 264 -16.64 21.74 -8.64
CA LEU A 264 -16.75 20.91 -7.43
C LEU A 264 -18.05 20.10 -7.40
N ARG A 265 -19.19 20.71 -7.73
CA ARG A 265 -20.48 20.01 -7.82
C ARG A 265 -20.48 18.83 -8.79
N ASN A 266 -19.75 18.91 -9.89
CA ASN A 266 -19.74 17.87 -10.93
C ASN A 266 -18.62 16.82 -10.77
N LEU A 267 -17.78 16.96 -9.75
CA LEU A 267 -16.64 16.05 -9.50
C LEU A 267 -17.04 14.56 -9.45
N PRO A 268 -18.15 14.14 -8.80
CA PRO A 268 -18.55 12.73 -8.80
C PRO A 268 -18.79 12.14 -10.20
N PHE A 269 -19.27 12.94 -11.14
CA PHE A 269 -19.50 12.51 -12.53
C PHE A 269 -18.19 12.47 -13.32
N ALA A 270 -17.31 13.45 -13.11
CA ALA A 270 -15.98 13.47 -13.72
C ALA A 270 -15.15 12.24 -13.31
N ARG A 271 -15.22 11.84 -12.03
CA ARG A 271 -14.56 10.63 -11.51
C ARG A 271 -14.98 9.36 -12.25
N ARG A 272 -16.19 9.33 -12.80
CA ARG A 272 -16.75 8.21 -13.58
C ARG A 272 -16.53 8.34 -15.08
N GLY A 273 -15.88 9.42 -15.53
CA GLY A 273 -15.56 9.67 -16.93
C GLY A 273 -16.63 10.44 -17.71
N TYR A 274 -17.53 11.17 -17.05
CA TYR A 274 -18.56 11.94 -17.74
C TYR A 274 -17.98 13.01 -18.67
N ILE A 275 -18.31 12.95 -19.95
CA ILE A 275 -17.89 13.92 -20.96
C ILE A 275 -18.85 15.11 -20.92
N PHE A 276 -18.35 16.27 -20.46
CA PHE A 276 -19.18 17.45 -20.25
C PHE A 276 -19.50 18.16 -21.57
N LYS A 277 -20.77 18.50 -21.78
CA LYS A 277 -21.19 19.37 -22.90
C LYS A 277 -20.78 20.83 -22.71
N ASN A 278 -20.66 21.28 -21.46
CA ASN A 278 -20.14 22.61 -21.16
C ASN A 278 -18.63 22.60 -21.38
N LYS A 279 -18.15 23.48 -22.27
CA LYS A 279 -16.75 23.53 -22.69
C LYS A 279 -15.80 23.76 -21.52
N GLU A 280 -16.10 24.71 -20.63
CA GLU A 280 -15.23 25.06 -19.50
C GLU A 280 -15.03 23.88 -18.53
N LEU A 281 -16.10 23.13 -18.23
CA LEU A 281 -16.02 21.93 -17.41
C LEU A 281 -15.23 20.81 -18.10
N ASN A 282 -15.48 20.61 -19.40
CA ASN A 282 -14.78 19.57 -20.16
C ASN A 282 -13.28 19.86 -20.24
N ASP A 283 -12.90 21.09 -20.56
CA ASP A 283 -11.51 21.52 -20.63
C ASP A 283 -10.82 21.30 -19.27
N PHE A 284 -11.44 21.77 -18.18
CA PHE A 284 -10.89 21.62 -16.84
C PHE A 284 -10.61 20.16 -16.45
N TYR A 285 -11.57 19.24 -16.65
CA TYR A 285 -11.35 17.84 -16.27
C TYR A 285 -10.41 17.11 -17.22
N THR A 286 -10.33 17.51 -18.49
CA THR A 286 -9.39 16.89 -19.45
C THR A 286 -7.93 17.17 -19.07
N GLU A 287 -7.67 18.24 -18.32
CA GLU A 287 -6.35 18.56 -17.76
C GLU A 287 -5.98 17.71 -16.52
N MET A 288 -6.96 17.08 -15.85
CA MET A 288 -6.69 16.27 -14.67
C MET A 288 -6.00 14.95 -15.04
N GLU A 289 -4.83 14.69 -14.45
CA GLU A 289 -4.04 13.47 -14.70
C GLU A 289 -4.87 12.20 -14.51
N TRP A 290 -5.79 12.16 -13.55
CA TRP A 290 -6.61 10.97 -13.26
C TRP A 290 -7.86 10.83 -14.12
N TYR A 291 -8.27 11.84 -14.89
CA TYR A 291 -9.52 11.81 -15.65
C TYR A 291 -9.44 10.81 -16.81
N ILE A 292 -10.45 9.94 -16.90
CA ILE A 292 -10.57 8.91 -17.93
C ILE A 292 -11.97 9.08 -18.57
N PRO A 293 -12.08 9.72 -19.75
CA PRO A 293 -13.38 9.92 -20.38
C PRO A 293 -14.02 8.58 -20.78
N ASN A 294 -15.30 8.44 -20.47
CA ASN A 294 -16.09 7.26 -20.78
C ASN A 294 -17.30 7.66 -21.65
N PRO A 295 -17.24 7.44 -22.98
CA PRO A 295 -18.34 7.76 -23.90
C PRO A 295 -19.66 7.05 -23.59
N ASN A 296 -19.61 5.95 -22.84
CA ASN A 296 -20.78 5.14 -22.49
C ASN A 296 -21.36 5.52 -21.11
N TYR A 297 -20.74 6.47 -20.39
CA TYR A 297 -21.23 6.88 -19.08
C TYR A 297 -22.25 8.01 -19.21
N GLU A 298 -23.45 7.76 -18.69
CA GLU A 298 -24.48 8.77 -18.50
C GLU A 298 -24.55 9.18 -17.03
N ALA A 299 -24.71 10.48 -16.76
CA ALA A 299 -24.78 10.99 -15.40
C ALA A 299 -26.00 10.41 -14.66
N ASN A 300 -25.73 9.65 -13.60
CA ASN A 300 -26.77 9.05 -12.77
C ASN A 300 -26.48 9.36 -11.29
N ILE A 301 -27.43 10.03 -10.62
CA ILE A 301 -27.31 10.42 -9.21
C ILE A 301 -27.55 9.23 -8.27
N GLU A 302 -28.32 8.24 -8.70
CA GLU A 302 -28.71 7.09 -7.87
C GLU A 302 -27.52 6.20 -7.52
N ILE A 303 -26.52 6.14 -8.41
CA ILE A 303 -25.29 5.36 -8.22
C ILE A 303 -24.20 6.07 -7.43
N LEU A 304 -24.43 7.32 -7.02
CA LEU A 304 -23.50 8.08 -6.19
C LEU A 304 -23.58 7.59 -4.74
N THR A 305 -22.44 7.61 -4.05
CA THR A 305 -22.42 7.33 -2.61
C THR A 305 -23.14 8.45 -1.84
N ASP A 306 -23.48 8.19 -0.58
CA ASP A 306 -24.12 9.21 0.27
C ASP A 306 -23.20 10.42 0.48
N ASP A 307 -21.89 10.20 0.61
CA ASP A 307 -20.89 11.26 0.70
C ASP A 307 -20.82 12.10 -0.58
N GLU A 308 -20.90 11.48 -1.75
CA GLU A 308 -20.93 12.18 -3.03
C GLU A 308 -22.21 12.99 -3.22
N LYS A 309 -23.37 12.47 -2.77
CA LYS A 309 -24.63 13.22 -2.77
C LYS A 309 -24.54 14.42 -1.84
N HIS A 310 -24.02 14.23 -0.62
CA HIS A 310 -23.80 15.32 0.33
C HIS A 310 -22.85 16.39 -0.24
N TRP A 311 -21.77 15.96 -0.90
CA TRP A 311 -20.84 16.83 -1.60
C TRP A 311 -21.54 17.65 -2.70
N MET A 312 -22.38 17.02 -3.52
CA MET A 312 -23.15 17.75 -4.54
C MET A 312 -24.10 18.79 -3.94
N GLU A 313 -24.76 18.47 -2.82
CA GLU A 313 -25.64 19.40 -2.11
C GLU A 313 -24.86 20.59 -1.54
N LYS A 314 -23.67 20.37 -0.97
CA LYS A 314 -22.79 21.45 -0.46
C LYS A 314 -22.51 22.52 -1.53
N TRP A 315 -22.39 22.09 -2.79
CA TRP A 315 -22.04 22.95 -3.92
C TRP A 315 -23.20 23.29 -4.85
N LYS A 316 -24.45 23.03 -4.46
CA LYS A 316 -25.61 23.65 -5.10
C LYS A 316 -25.51 25.18 -5.01
#